data_AF-A0A966CJR8-F1
#
_entry.id   AF-A0A966CJR8-F1
#
_cell.length_a   1.000
_cell.length_b   1.000
_cell.length_c   1.000
_cell.angle_alpha   90.00
_cell.angle_beta   90.00
_cell.angle_gamma   90.00
#
_symmetry.space_group_name_H-M   'P 1'
#
loop_
_entity.id
_entity.type
_entity.pdbx_description
1 polymer ?
#
loop_
_entity_poly.entity_id
_entity_poly.type
_entity_poly.pdbx_seq_one_letter_code
_entity_poly.pdbx_strand_id
1 'polypeptide(L)' 'QRYSPQECVEAGFGETFVRSVVARIRRNQYKRILPLVAKISSRTVGYDFLYLRDWGT' A
#
# COMPACT_ATOMS: atom_id res chain seq x y z
N GLN A 1 -8.32 3.28 8.36
CA GLN A 1 -8.57 1.83 8.54
C GLN A 1 -7.54 1.01 7.76
N ARG A 2 -7.31 -0.26 8.10
CA ARG A 2 -6.45 -1.19 7.36
C ARG A 2 -7.34 -2.32 6.84
N TYR A 3 -7.22 -2.63 5.56
CA TYR A 3 -7.91 -3.75 4.92
C TYR A 3 -6.87 -4.69 4.32
N SER A 4 -7.12 -5.98 4.45
CA SER A 4 -6.42 -7.03 3.74
C SER A 4 -6.89 -7.07 2.28
N PRO A 5 -6.06 -7.62 1.36
CA PRO A 5 -6.49 -7.87 -0.02
C PRO A 5 -7.78 -8.71 -0.09
N GLN A 6 -7.96 -9.66 0.83
CA GLN A 6 -9.14 -10.52 0.92
C GLN A 6 -10.40 -9.71 1.24
N GLU A 7 -10.36 -8.85 2.26
CA GLU A 7 -11.49 -7.96 2.60
C GLU A 7 -11.85 -7.03 1.43
N CYS A 8 -10.87 -6.61 0.61
CA CYS A 8 -11.16 -5.85 -0.61
C CYS A 8 -11.92 -6.70 -1.65
N VAL A 9 -11.56 -7.97 -1.81
CA VAL A 9 -12.28 -8.86 -2.74
C VAL A 9 -13.71 -9.11 -2.23
N GLU A 10 -13.87 -9.34 -0.93
CA GLU A 10 -15.18 -9.50 -0.28
C GLU A 10 -16.05 -8.24 -0.38
N ALA A 11 -15.42 -7.06 -0.39
CA ALA A 11 -16.10 -5.78 -0.65
C ALA A 11 -16.54 -5.58 -2.11
N GLY A 12 -16.28 -6.56 -2.99
CA GLY A 12 -16.73 -6.57 -4.39
C GLY A 12 -15.69 -6.09 -5.41
N PHE A 13 -14.44 -5.85 -5.01
CA PHE A 13 -13.38 -5.53 -5.97
C PHE A 13 -12.89 -6.80 -6.67
N GLY A 14 -12.65 -6.73 -7.98
CA GLY A 14 -12.15 -7.87 -8.74
C GLY A 14 -10.79 -8.37 -8.23
N GLU A 15 -10.63 -9.68 -8.06
CA GLU A 15 -9.42 -10.28 -7.48
C GLU A 15 -8.16 -9.94 -8.28
N THR A 16 -8.22 -10.03 -9.60
CA THR A 16 -7.09 -9.69 -10.50
C THR A 16 -6.67 -8.23 -10.34
N PHE A 17 -7.65 -7.33 -10.19
CA PHE A 17 -7.41 -5.92 -9.94
C PHE A 17 -6.71 -5.73 -8.59
N VAL A 18 -7.26 -6.28 -7.50
CA VAL A 18 -6.67 -6.17 -6.16
C VAL A 18 -5.23 -6.70 -6.13
N ARG A 19 -4.99 -7.89 -6.70
CA ARG A 19 -3.65 -8.48 -6.80
C ARG A 19 -2.69 -7.60 -7.59
N SER A 20 -3.14 -7.02 -8.72
CA SER A 20 -2.32 -6.13 -9.53
C SER A 20 -1.89 -4.86 -8.78
N VAL A 21 -2.80 -4.28 -7.98
CA VAL A 21 -2.53 -3.08 -7.18
C VAL A 21 -1.54 -3.39 -6.08
N VAL A 22 -1.74 -4.49 -5.34
CA VAL A 22 -0.84 -4.92 -4.27
C VAL A 22 0.58 -5.17 -4.82
N ALA A 23 0.68 -5.88 -5.95
CA ALA A 23 1.97 -6.12 -6.61
C ALA A 23 2.65 -4.81 -7.04
N ARG A 24 1.90 -3.83 -7.55
CA ARG A 24 2.42 -2.52 -7.94
C ARG A 24 2.93 -1.71 -6.74
N ILE A 25 2.19 -1.74 -5.62
CA ILE A 25 2.61 -1.06 -4.37
C ILE A 25 3.93 -1.65 -3.88
N ARG A 26 4.04 -2.98 -3.80
CA ARG A 26 5.27 -3.68 -3.42
C ARG A 26 6.43 -3.31 -4.35
N ARG A 27 6.24 -3.44 -5.67
CA ARG A 27 7.30 -3.19 -6.66
C ARG A 27 7.80 -1.75 -6.63
N ASN A 28 6.95 -0.76 -6.34
CA ASN A 28 7.34 0.66 -6.33
C ASN A 28 7.64 1.19 -4.92
N GLN A 29 7.69 0.34 -3.88
CA GLN A 29 7.99 0.77 -2.51
C GLN A 29 9.32 1.53 -2.44
N TYR A 30 10.34 1.08 -3.18
CA TYR A 30 11.66 1.71 -3.19
C TYR A 30 11.64 3.19 -3.62
N LYS A 31 10.61 3.63 -4.35
CA LYS A 31 10.46 5.02 -4.81
C LYS A 31 9.83 5.94 -3.76
N ARG A 32 9.39 5.41 -2.60
CA ARG A 32 8.61 6.16 -1.60
C ARG A 32 9.46 7.01 -0.64
N ILE A 33 10.56 7.57 -1.12
CA ILE A 33 11.29 8.64 -0.45
C ILE A 33 10.75 9.96 -1.00
N LEU A 34 9.71 10.48 -0.35
CA LEU A 34 9.04 11.71 -0.77
C LEU A 34 9.66 12.92 -0.05
N PRO A 35 9.67 14.11 -0.68
CA PRO A 35 9.99 15.36 0.01
C PRO A 35 8.94 15.68 1.08
N LEU A 36 9.16 16.75 1.85
CA LEU A 36 8.18 17.23 2.81
C LEU A 36 6.87 17.64 2.12
N VAL A 37 5.75 17.05 2.54
CA VAL A 37 4.40 17.34 2.03
C VAL A 37 3.42 17.47 3.20
N ALA A 38 2.42 18.35 3.06
CA ALA A 38 1.40 18.55 4.08
C ALA A 38 0.55 17.30 4.31
N LYS A 39 0.37 16.91 5.58
CA LYS A 39 -0.48 15.80 5.99
C LYS A 39 -1.93 16.27 6.11
N ILE A 40 -2.80 15.83 5.20
CA ILE A 40 -4.24 16.15 5.20
C ILE A 40 -5.12 14.98 5.67
N SER A 41 -4.54 13.78 5.82
CA SER A 41 -5.25 12.57 6.23
C SER A 41 -4.62 11.98 7.49
N SER A 42 -5.35 11.13 8.20
CA SER A 42 -4.87 10.51 9.44
C SER A 42 -3.63 9.63 9.25
N ARG A 43 -3.40 9.11 8.03
CA ARG A 43 -2.28 8.22 7.70
C ARG A 43 -1.53 8.68 6.45
N THR A 44 -0.20 8.66 6.51
CA THR A 44 0.70 9.15 5.46
C THR A 44 1.74 8.10 5.08
N VAL A 45 1.90 7.88 3.77
CA VAL A 45 2.94 7.03 3.20
C VAL A 45 4.33 7.57 3.56
N GLY A 46 5.23 6.70 4.03
CA GLY A 46 6.59 7.07 4.44
C GLY A 46 6.77 7.18 5.95
N TYR A 47 5.78 7.74 6.67
CA TYR A 47 5.79 7.84 8.13
C TYR A 47 5.01 6.70 8.79
N ASP A 48 3.78 6.47 8.35
CA ASP A 48 2.84 5.54 9.01
C ASP A 48 2.88 4.11 8.41
N PHE A 49 3.67 3.93 7.34
CA PHE A 49 3.78 2.70 6.57
C PHE A 49 5.23 2.21 6.55
N LEU A 50 5.70 1.79 7.73
CA LEU A 50 7.02 1.23 7.95
C LEU A 50 7.02 -0.23 7.50
N TYR A 51 7.36 -0.41 6.23
CA TYR A 51 7.40 -1.69 5.57
C TYR A 51 8.85 -2.20 5.54
N LEU A 52 9.07 -3.44 5.94
CA LEU A 52 10.35 -4.11 5.72
C LEU A 52 10.69 -4.04 4.23
N ARG A 53 11.96 -3.75 3.92
CA ARG A 53 12.39 -3.57 2.53
C ARG A 53 12.34 -4.89 1.75
N ASP A 54 12.59 -5.99 2.46
CA ASP A 54 12.36 -7.35 2.00
C ASP A 54 10.92 -7.76 2.33
N TRP A 55 9.99 -7.36 1.46
CA TRP A 55 8.58 -7.74 1.53
C TRP A 55 8.37 -9.22 1.14
N GLY A 56 9.05 -10.16 1.81
CA GLY A 56 8.98 -11.60 1.57
C GLY A 56 9.28 -11.99 0.11
N THR A 57 10.53 -12.30 -0.20
CA THR A 57 10.87 -13.17 -1.35
C THR A 57 9.92 -14.36 -1.41
#